data_AF-X6PAH6-F1
#
_entry.id   AF-X6PAH6-F1
#
_cell.length_a   1.000
_cell.length_b   1.000
_cell.length_c   1.000
_cell.angle_alpha   90.00
_cell.angle_beta   90.00
_cell.angle_gamma   90.00
#
_symmetry.space_group_name_H-M   'P 1'
#
loop_
_entity.id
_entity.type
_entity.pdbx_description
1 polymer ?
#
loop_
_entity_poly.entity_id
_entity_poly.type
_entity_poly.pdbx_seq_one_letter_code
_entity_poly.pdbx_strand_id
1 'polypeptide(L)'
;MQLMTAYKRRYVIVGTNKGRIYHYPVGGSNEEPGELNVEVYINPNNNSAAILHLRQAFHKHGMVYVTAFGWQIINALRSEDSGEFCRFDDDGNAFRISSAITDKSTGKSLLYVATANGELLVYDLKQNHKRGQPCLPVHRIFVVNRLSPLSLQIIPNHLLVATDSELYVYHVKWLFKKKKKGAHRNFTIRKYNPFLFDWLFSTYK
;
A
#
# COMPACT_ATOMS: atom_id res chain seq x y z
N MET A 1 -26.98 35.32 -8.96
CA MET A 1 -26.45 34.57 -10.11
C MET A 1 -25.43 33.56 -9.58
N GLN A 2 -25.76 32.28 -9.62
CA GLN A 2 -24.99 31.21 -9.00
C GLN A 2 -24.21 30.49 -10.10
N LEU A 3 -22.90 30.66 -10.16
CA LEU A 3 -22.00 29.84 -10.98
C LEU A 3 -21.25 28.89 -10.06
N MET A 4 -21.91 27.78 -9.74
CA MET A 4 -21.26 26.59 -9.25
C MET A 4 -20.51 25.92 -10.40
N THR A 5 -19.19 26.06 -10.44
CA THR A 5 -18.33 25.12 -11.18
C THR A 5 -17.13 24.77 -10.31
N ALA A 6 -17.36 23.92 -9.30
CA ALA A 6 -16.29 23.24 -8.59
C ALA A 6 -15.66 22.22 -9.55
N TYR A 7 -14.73 22.68 -10.40
CA TYR A 7 -13.95 21.80 -11.25
C TYR A 7 -13.17 20.82 -10.37
N LYS A 8 -13.51 19.53 -10.47
CA LYS A 8 -12.79 18.44 -9.82
C LYS A 8 -11.43 18.31 -10.50
N ARG A 9 -10.43 19.06 -10.03
CA ARG A 9 -9.05 18.97 -10.51
C ARG A 9 -8.58 17.53 -10.39
N ARG A 10 -8.14 16.96 -11.51
CA ARG A 10 -7.55 15.61 -11.57
C ARG A 10 -6.05 15.77 -11.49
N TYR A 11 -5.38 14.80 -10.90
CA TYR A 11 -3.94 14.84 -10.76
C TYR A 11 -3.34 13.44 -10.89
N VAL A 12 -2.08 13.38 -11.32
CA VAL A 12 -1.24 12.18 -11.33
C VAL A 12 -0.08 12.42 -10.37
N ILE A 13 0.20 11.42 -9.54
CA ILE A 13 1.31 11.47 -8.58
C ILE A 13 2.32 10.41 -8.96
N VAL A 14 3.58 10.81 -9.08
CA VAL A 14 4.68 9.95 -9.52
C VAL A 14 5.74 9.90 -8.43
N GLY A 15 5.99 8.72 -7.89
CA GLY A 15 7.15 8.45 -7.04
C GLY A 15 8.32 7.96 -7.90
N THR A 16 9.55 8.32 -7.53
CA THR A 16 10.76 7.96 -8.29
C THR A 16 11.68 7.02 -7.53
N ASN A 17 12.60 6.38 -8.26
CA ASN A 17 13.68 5.59 -7.69
C ASN A 17 14.73 6.41 -6.91
N LYS A 18 14.64 7.74 -6.92
CA LYS A 18 15.46 8.65 -6.12
C LYS A 18 14.73 9.21 -4.90
N GLY A 19 13.58 8.63 -4.55
CA GLY A 19 12.79 9.05 -3.38
C GLY A 19 11.93 10.30 -3.59
N ARG A 20 11.93 10.90 -4.78
CA ARG A 20 11.17 12.12 -5.07
C ARG A 20 9.73 11.82 -5.47
N ILE A 21 8.81 12.71 -5.07
CA ILE A 21 7.39 12.65 -5.44
C ILE A 21 7.05 13.89 -6.27
N TYR A 22 6.38 13.65 -7.39
CA TYR A 22 5.91 14.70 -8.29
C TYR A 22 4.40 14.65 -8.39
N HIS A 23 3.78 15.82 -8.47
CA HIS A 23 2.34 15.99 -8.62
C HIS A 23 2.05 16.77 -9.90
N TYR A 24 1.27 16.16 -10.79
CA TYR A 24 0.95 16.70 -12.11
C TYR A 24 -0.56 16.94 -12.20
N PRO A 25 -1.05 18.18 -12.37
CA PRO A 25 -2.44 18.42 -12.71
C PRO A 25 -2.78 17.85 -14.09
N VAL A 26 -3.99 17.29 -14.20
CA VAL A 26 -4.53 16.72 -15.45
C VAL A 26 -5.81 17.47 -15.80
N GLY A 27 -5.73 18.43 -16.73
CA GLY A 27 -6.88 19.21 -17.21
C GLY A 27 -6.62 20.05 -18.47
N GLY A 28 -7.44 19.82 -19.51
CA GLY A 28 -7.91 20.74 -20.56
C GLY A 28 -6.92 21.63 -21.34
N SER A 29 -6.32 21.07 -22.41
CA SER A 29 -5.72 21.63 -23.64
C SER A 29 -5.10 23.04 -23.76
N ASN A 30 -5.17 23.98 -22.82
CA ASN A 30 -4.57 25.32 -22.95
C ASN A 30 -3.98 25.88 -21.64
N GLU A 31 -4.02 25.12 -20.54
CA GLU A 31 -3.28 25.50 -19.34
C GLU A 31 -1.89 24.89 -19.44
N GLU A 32 -0.87 25.73 -19.65
CA GLU A 32 0.52 25.33 -19.43
C GLU A 32 0.58 24.60 -18.08
N PRO A 33 1.27 23.45 -17.99
CA PRO A 33 1.42 22.76 -16.71
C PRO A 33 2.09 23.72 -15.73
N GLY A 34 1.26 24.38 -14.92
CA GLY A 34 1.70 25.35 -13.93
C GLY A 34 2.77 24.73 -13.06
N GLU A 35 3.76 25.54 -12.69
CA GLU A 35 5.02 25.14 -12.07
C GLU A 35 4.89 23.88 -11.22
N LEU A 36 5.69 22.88 -11.61
CA LEU A 36 5.91 21.64 -10.89
C LEU A 36 6.11 21.92 -9.39
N ASN A 37 5.11 21.63 -8.57
CA ASN A 37 5.34 21.46 -7.15
C ASN A 37 6.13 20.15 -6.98
N VAL A 38 7.46 20.27 -7.08
CA VAL A 38 8.39 19.20 -6.76
C VAL A 38 8.49 19.15 -5.25
N GLU A 39 7.66 18.32 -4.63
CA GLU A 39 7.89 17.93 -3.25
C GLU A 39 9.01 16.89 -3.26
N VAL A 40 10.23 17.37 -3.12
CA VAL A 40 11.40 16.52 -2.85
C VAL A 40 11.21 15.98 -1.43
N TYR A 41 10.43 14.91 -1.30
CA TYR A 41 10.48 14.14 -0.08
C TYR A 41 11.86 13.49 0.00
N ILE A 42 12.66 13.95 0.95
CA ILE A 42 13.98 13.43 1.27
C ILE A 42 13.79 12.60 2.54
N ASN A 43 13.88 11.27 2.44
CA ASN A 43 13.92 10.44 3.64
C ASN A 43 15.05 10.98 4.55
N PRO A 44 14.75 11.38 5.80
CA PRO A 44 15.73 12.04 6.68
C PRO A 44 16.94 11.17 7.02
N ASN A 45 16.85 9.86 6.79
CA ASN A 45 17.92 8.90 7.05
C ASN A 45 18.64 8.43 5.77
N ASN A 46 18.04 8.62 4.59
CA ASN A 46 18.66 8.26 3.31
C ASN A 46 17.97 8.99 2.15
N ASN A 47 18.58 10.09 1.73
CA ASN A 47 18.06 11.04 0.75
C ASN A 47 17.77 10.48 -0.65
N SER A 48 18.04 9.18 -0.90
CA SER A 48 17.87 8.52 -2.20
C SER A 48 17.08 7.21 -2.15
N ALA A 49 16.35 6.91 -1.07
CA ALA A 49 15.57 5.69 -0.99
C ALA A 49 14.46 5.64 -2.06
N ALA A 50 14.47 4.63 -2.91
CA ALA A 50 13.49 4.46 -3.97
C ALA A 50 12.05 4.31 -3.44
N ILE A 51 11.11 4.99 -4.09
CA ILE A 51 9.67 4.74 -3.89
C ILE A 51 9.31 3.51 -4.71
N LEU A 52 8.96 2.44 -4.01
CA LEU A 52 8.64 1.13 -4.60
C LEU A 52 7.15 1.02 -4.91
N HIS A 53 6.31 1.58 -4.04
CA HIS A 53 4.86 1.59 -4.26
C HIS A 53 4.26 2.92 -3.83
N LEU A 54 3.23 3.33 -4.57
CA LEU A 54 2.39 4.46 -4.25
C LEU A 54 0.92 4.00 -4.31
N ARG A 55 0.17 4.25 -3.23
CA ARG A 55 -1.21 3.79 -3.04
C ARG A 55 -2.05 4.89 -2.42
N GLN A 56 -3.35 4.89 -2.69
CA GLN A 56 -4.24 5.89 -2.13
C GLN A 56 -4.52 5.60 -0.65
N ALA A 57 -4.22 6.54 0.23
CA ALA A 57 -4.54 6.48 1.65
C ALA A 57 -6.03 6.73 1.93
N PHE A 58 -6.43 6.68 3.21
CA PHE A 58 -7.83 6.73 3.63
C PHE A 58 -8.49 8.12 3.57
N HIS A 59 -7.72 9.21 3.61
CA HIS A 59 -8.25 10.57 3.53
C HIS A 59 -8.31 11.10 2.09
N LYS A 60 -9.13 12.14 1.88
CA LYS A 60 -9.27 12.80 0.58
C LYS A 60 -7.91 13.39 0.19
N HIS A 61 -7.36 12.97 -0.95
CA HIS A 61 -6.00 13.32 -1.44
C HIS A 61 -4.81 12.72 -0.68
N GLY A 62 -5.06 11.82 0.26
CA GLY A 62 -3.97 11.09 0.93
C GLY A 62 -3.37 10.02 0.06
N MET A 63 -2.04 9.94 0.05
CA MET A 63 -1.30 8.84 -0.56
C MET A 63 -0.36 8.22 0.47
N VAL A 64 -0.18 6.91 0.38
CA VAL A 64 0.88 6.19 1.07
C VAL A 64 1.93 5.83 0.06
N TYR A 65 3.19 6.18 0.32
CA TYR A 65 4.30 5.59 -0.40
C TYR A 65 5.04 4.60 0.49
N VAL A 66 5.64 3.59 -0.14
CA VAL A 66 6.40 2.53 0.50
C VAL A 66 7.78 2.47 -0.14
N THR A 67 8.80 2.38 0.71
CA THR A 67 10.21 2.21 0.35
C THR A 67 10.72 0.89 0.93
N ALA A 68 12.00 0.58 0.71
CA ALA A 68 12.64 -0.56 1.37
C ALA A 68 12.79 -0.40 2.90
N PHE A 69 12.70 0.83 3.43
CA PHE A 69 12.99 1.14 4.83
C PHE A 69 11.76 1.49 5.67
N GLY A 70 10.62 1.73 5.02
CA GLY A 70 9.41 2.17 5.68
C GLY A 70 8.39 2.76 4.72
N TRP A 71 7.35 3.34 5.31
CA TRP A 71 6.25 4.00 4.59
C TRP A 71 5.90 5.33 5.24
N GLN A 72 5.16 6.17 4.52
CA GLN A 72 4.63 7.42 5.07
C GLN A 72 3.36 7.79 4.32
N ILE A 73 2.52 8.56 5.00
CA ILE A 73 1.32 9.16 4.41
C ILE A 73 1.63 10.60 4.06
N ILE A 74 1.36 10.97 2.82
CA ILE A 74 1.48 12.33 2.32
C ILE A 74 0.11 12.84 1.89
N ASN A 75 -0.08 14.14 2.00
CA ASN A 75 -1.22 14.82 1.40
C ASN A 75 -0.79 15.38 0.04
N ALA A 76 -1.36 14.85 -1.03
CA ALA A 76 -0.97 15.19 -2.40
C ALA A 76 -1.17 16.68 -2.77
N LEU A 77 -1.98 17.41 -2.00
CA LEU A 77 -2.24 18.83 -2.24
C LEU A 77 -1.43 19.76 -1.33
N ARG A 78 -0.86 19.23 -0.23
CA ARG A 78 -0.18 20.02 0.82
C ARG A 78 0.89 19.16 1.52
N SER A 79 2.15 19.24 1.10
CA SER A 79 3.29 18.55 1.76
C SER A 79 3.31 18.70 3.27
N GLU A 80 3.03 19.91 3.74
CA GLU A 80 3.12 20.29 5.16
C GLU A 80 2.19 19.45 6.04
N ASP A 81 1.12 18.88 5.46
CA ASP A 81 0.17 18.00 6.14
C ASP A 81 0.60 16.51 6.09
N SER A 82 1.84 16.21 5.72
CA SER A 82 2.33 14.83 5.65
C SER A 82 2.55 14.24 7.06
N GLY A 83 2.18 12.98 7.23
CA GLY A 83 2.45 12.24 8.46
C GLY A 83 3.93 11.94 8.65
N GLU A 84 4.33 11.48 9.84
CA GLU A 84 5.72 11.08 10.09
C GLU A 84 6.13 9.85 9.25
N PHE A 85 7.41 9.77 8.89
CA PHE A 85 7.96 8.57 8.26
C PHE A 85 7.99 7.40 9.23
N CYS A 86 7.35 6.32 8.82
CA CYS A 86 7.17 5.13 9.61
C CYS A 86 8.19 4.07 9.18
N ARG A 87 9.31 4.00 9.93
CA ARG A 87 10.42 3.07 9.67
C ARG A 87 10.02 1.64 10.03
N PHE A 88 10.43 0.65 9.24
CA PHE A 88 10.21 -0.75 9.57
C PHE A 88 11.06 -1.23 10.76
N ASP A 89 10.64 -2.35 11.35
CA ASP A 89 11.18 -2.98 12.56
C ASP A 89 12.32 -3.97 12.29
N ASP A 90 13.28 -3.60 11.43
CA ASP A 90 14.34 -4.53 10.97
C ASP A 90 15.76 -3.98 11.15
N ASP A 91 16.04 -3.37 12.31
CA ASP A 91 17.37 -2.92 12.73
C ASP A 91 18.16 -2.08 11.69
N GLY A 92 17.46 -1.41 10.77
CA GLY A 92 18.05 -0.61 9.71
C GLY A 92 18.31 -1.35 8.39
N ASN A 93 18.02 -2.65 8.32
CA ASN A 93 18.10 -3.42 7.09
C ASN A 93 16.97 -3.05 6.12
N ALA A 94 17.30 -3.10 4.83
CA ALA A 94 16.36 -2.85 3.76
C ALA A 94 15.51 -4.09 3.49
N PHE A 95 14.20 -3.96 3.61
CA PHE A 95 13.29 -5.00 3.14
C PHE A 95 13.25 -5.03 1.62
N ARG A 96 13.30 -6.24 1.07
CA ARG A 96 12.98 -6.48 -0.35
C ARG A 96 11.47 -6.47 -0.52
N ILE A 97 10.87 -5.30 -0.72
CA ILE A 97 9.43 -5.16 -0.94
C ILE A 97 9.07 -5.61 -2.36
N SER A 98 8.06 -6.46 -2.48
CA SER A 98 7.58 -6.98 -3.76
C SER A 98 6.22 -6.41 -4.15
N SER A 99 5.37 -6.10 -3.16
CA SER A 99 4.06 -5.49 -3.42
C SER A 99 3.53 -4.74 -2.21
N ALA A 100 2.64 -3.78 -2.44
CA ALA A 100 1.90 -3.11 -1.37
C ALA A 100 0.49 -2.72 -1.79
N ILE A 101 -0.46 -2.78 -0.86
CA ILE A 101 -1.84 -2.34 -1.07
C ILE A 101 -2.47 -1.79 0.22
N THR A 102 -3.36 -0.83 0.07
CA THR A 102 -4.13 -0.24 1.17
C THR A 102 -5.55 -0.82 1.21
N ASP A 103 -6.04 -1.16 2.40
CA ASP A 103 -7.43 -1.54 2.61
C ASP A 103 -8.22 -0.39 3.24
N LYS A 104 -9.39 -0.13 2.66
CA LYS A 104 -10.41 0.77 3.21
C LYS A 104 -11.74 0.05 3.45
N SER A 105 -11.88 -1.18 2.96
CA SER A 105 -13.13 -1.93 2.94
C SER A 105 -13.56 -2.40 4.32
N THR A 106 -12.62 -2.53 5.26
CA THR A 106 -12.88 -3.05 6.61
C THR A 106 -13.21 -1.98 7.65
N GLY A 107 -13.32 -0.71 7.25
CA GLY A 107 -13.46 0.44 8.17
C GLY A 107 -12.16 0.76 8.95
N LYS A 108 -11.18 -0.14 8.91
CA LYS A 108 -9.80 0.10 9.32
C LYS A 108 -9.01 0.63 8.12
N SER A 109 -8.01 1.45 8.40
CA SER A 109 -7.12 2.01 7.38
C SER A 109 -5.82 1.23 7.43
N LEU A 110 -5.75 0.15 6.66
CA LEU A 110 -4.62 -0.78 6.74
C LEU A 110 -3.71 -0.65 5.53
N LEU A 111 -2.42 -0.90 5.76
CA LEU A 111 -1.43 -1.09 4.72
C LEU A 111 -0.90 -2.51 4.81
N TYR A 112 -1.01 -3.23 3.69
CA TYR A 112 -0.40 -4.53 3.49
C TYR A 112 0.87 -4.34 2.69
N VAL A 113 1.99 -4.80 3.24
CA VAL A 113 3.31 -4.76 2.60
C VAL A 113 3.79 -6.20 2.45
N ALA A 114 3.92 -6.65 1.21
CA ALA A 114 4.50 -7.94 0.89
C ALA A 114 5.98 -7.81 0.59
N THR A 115 6.75 -8.77 1.08
CA THR A 115 8.19 -8.87 0.90
C THR A 115 8.53 -10.07 0.02
N ALA A 116 9.69 -10.02 -0.62
CA ALA A 116 10.18 -11.08 -1.50
C ALA A 116 10.48 -12.41 -0.78
N ASN A 117 10.57 -12.41 0.55
CA ASN A 117 10.75 -13.62 1.37
C ASN A 117 9.41 -14.26 1.80
N GLY A 118 8.28 -13.81 1.26
CA GLY A 118 6.96 -14.35 1.56
C GLY A 118 6.30 -13.80 2.81
N GLU A 119 6.83 -12.75 3.43
CA GLU A 119 6.15 -12.06 4.52
C GLU A 119 5.10 -11.09 3.99
N LEU A 120 4.01 -11.00 4.74
CA LEU A 120 2.96 -10.02 4.59
C LEU A 120 2.83 -9.27 5.91
N LEU A 121 3.38 -8.07 5.93
CA LEU A 121 3.36 -7.13 7.04
C LEU A 121 2.10 -6.27 6.93
N VAL A 122 1.34 -6.21 8.01
CA VAL A 122 0.11 -5.41 8.09
C VAL A 122 0.34 -4.28 9.06
N TYR A 123 0.15 -3.05 8.60
CA TYR A 123 0.26 -1.83 9.41
C TYR A 123 -1.10 -1.16 9.52
N ASP A 124 -1.37 -0.54 10.68
CA ASP A 124 -2.49 0.37 10.82
C ASP A 124 -2.01 1.80 10.53
N LEU A 125 -2.53 2.38 9.45
CA LEU A 125 -2.18 3.71 8.98
C LEU A 125 -2.62 4.82 9.95
N LYS A 126 -3.46 4.50 10.94
CA LYS A 126 -3.91 5.42 11.98
C LYS A 126 -3.21 5.21 13.32
N GLN A 127 -2.30 4.23 13.44
CA GLN A 127 -1.65 4.03 14.73
C GLN A 127 -0.71 5.20 15.02
N ASN A 128 -0.79 5.71 16.25
CA ASN A 128 0.13 6.73 16.72
C ASN A 128 1.45 6.04 17.09
N HIS A 129 2.52 6.42 16.41
CA HIS A 129 3.87 6.00 16.76
C HIS A 129 4.57 7.11 17.53
N LYS A 130 5.48 6.73 18.43
CA LYS A 130 6.37 7.71 19.05
C LYS A 130 7.46 8.08 18.05
N ARG A 131 7.75 9.38 17.98
CA ARG A 131 8.76 9.93 17.08
C ARG A 131 10.08 9.18 17.23
N GLY A 132 10.66 8.74 16.11
CA GLY A 132 11.93 8.01 16.07
C GLY A 132 11.89 6.53 16.47
N GLN A 133 10.74 5.98 16.86
CA GLN A 133 10.59 4.53 17.08
C GLN A 133 10.22 3.81 15.77
N PRO A 134 10.67 2.55 15.59
CA PRO A 134 10.21 1.75 14.48
C PRO A 134 8.72 1.46 14.62
N CYS A 135 8.09 1.34 13.48
CA CYS A 135 6.71 0.93 13.35
C CYS A 135 6.60 -0.57 13.38
N LEU A 136 5.95 -1.09 14.42
CA LEU A 136 5.66 -2.50 14.52
C LEU A 136 4.40 -2.83 13.69
N PRO A 137 4.43 -3.89 12.87
CA PRO A 137 3.24 -4.35 12.17
C PRO A 137 2.20 -4.87 13.17
N VAL A 138 0.93 -4.55 12.95
CA VAL A 138 -0.18 -5.11 13.73
C VAL A 138 -0.32 -6.62 13.52
N HIS A 139 0.07 -7.10 12.33
CA HIS A 139 0.18 -8.52 12.03
C HIS A 139 1.35 -8.79 11.09
N ARG A 140 2.02 -9.92 11.33
CA ARG A 140 3.02 -10.52 10.44
C ARG A 140 2.51 -11.90 10.04
N ILE A 141 2.29 -12.10 8.74
CA ILE A 141 1.75 -13.33 8.14
C ILE A 141 2.78 -13.84 7.14
N PHE A 142 2.91 -15.16 7.00
CA PHE A 142 3.69 -15.76 5.93
C PHE A 142 2.75 -16.32 4.87
N VAL A 143 3.03 -16.00 3.62
CA VAL A 143 2.45 -16.67 2.46
C VAL A 143 2.96 -18.11 2.43
N VAL A 144 2.11 -19.03 1.96
CA VAL A 144 2.39 -20.46 1.99
C VAL A 144 3.76 -20.77 1.39
N ASN A 145 4.52 -21.63 2.05
CA ASN A 145 5.89 -21.99 1.67
C ASN A 145 6.85 -20.81 1.49
N ARG A 146 6.54 -19.64 2.07
CA ARG A 146 7.35 -18.42 1.96
C ARG A 146 7.55 -17.95 0.51
N LEU A 147 6.57 -18.21 -0.34
CA LEU A 147 6.59 -17.76 -1.73
C LEU A 147 6.49 -16.22 -1.81
N SER A 148 7.28 -15.62 -2.69
CA SER A 148 7.31 -14.18 -2.93
C SER A 148 5.99 -13.71 -3.54
N PRO A 149 5.22 -12.82 -2.87
CA PRO A 149 4.00 -12.26 -3.45
C PRO A 149 4.38 -11.25 -4.53
N LEU A 150 3.94 -11.48 -5.75
CA LEU A 150 4.17 -10.57 -6.88
C LEU A 150 3.14 -9.45 -6.91
N SER A 151 1.90 -9.74 -6.51
CA SER A 151 0.83 -8.76 -6.52
C SER A 151 -0.15 -9.00 -5.37
N LEU A 152 -0.63 -7.89 -4.81
CA LEU A 152 -1.70 -7.87 -3.83
C LEU A 152 -2.91 -7.14 -4.40
N GLN A 153 -4.09 -7.73 -4.21
CA GLN A 153 -5.35 -7.09 -4.53
C GLN A 153 -6.33 -7.22 -3.37
N ILE A 154 -7.13 -6.19 -3.14
CA ILE A 154 -8.18 -6.21 -2.13
C ILE A 154 -9.53 -6.10 -2.83
N ILE A 155 -10.39 -7.04 -2.48
CA ILE A 155 -11.83 -6.99 -2.75
C ILE A 155 -12.55 -7.02 -1.40
N PRO A 156 -13.84 -6.68 -1.32
CA PRO A 156 -14.57 -6.69 -0.06
C PRO A 156 -14.35 -7.99 0.75
N ASN A 157 -13.83 -7.84 1.97
CA ASN A 157 -13.49 -8.91 2.92
C ASN A 157 -12.38 -9.90 2.52
N HIS A 158 -11.74 -9.75 1.35
CA HIS A 158 -10.71 -10.69 0.89
C HIS A 158 -9.45 -9.97 0.41
N LEU A 159 -8.31 -10.51 0.82
CA LEU A 159 -7.00 -10.17 0.28
C LEU A 159 -6.58 -11.29 -0.67
N LEU A 160 -6.35 -10.92 -1.91
CA LEU A 160 -5.80 -11.78 -2.94
C LEU A 160 -4.30 -11.55 -3.00
N VAL A 161 -3.55 -12.65 -3.02
CA VAL A 161 -2.09 -12.66 -3.00
C VAL A 161 -1.64 -13.56 -4.14
N ALA A 162 -1.17 -12.96 -5.22
CA ALA A 162 -0.64 -13.68 -6.37
C ALA A 162 0.86 -13.89 -6.18
N THR A 163 1.32 -15.13 -6.39
CA THR A 163 2.75 -15.48 -6.48
C THR A 163 3.11 -15.79 -7.94
N ASP A 164 4.33 -16.26 -8.17
CA ASP A 164 4.78 -16.77 -9.47
C ASP A 164 4.06 -18.05 -9.93
N SER A 165 3.40 -18.75 -9.01
CA SER A 165 2.90 -20.10 -9.21
C SER A 165 1.41 -20.23 -8.88
N GLU A 166 0.90 -19.44 -7.95
CA GLU A 166 -0.43 -19.65 -7.38
C GLU A 166 -1.12 -18.33 -7.00
N LEU A 167 -2.45 -18.39 -6.86
CA LEU A 167 -3.23 -17.33 -6.24
C LEU A 167 -3.77 -17.81 -4.90
N TYR A 168 -3.45 -17.05 -3.85
CA TYR A 168 -3.95 -17.26 -2.49
C TYR A 168 -5.02 -16.23 -2.16
N VAL A 169 -6.11 -16.68 -1.54
CA VAL A 169 -7.22 -15.82 -1.10
C VAL A 169 -7.36 -15.90 0.41
N TYR A 170 -7.15 -14.78 1.09
CA TYR A 170 -7.25 -14.66 2.54
C TYR A 170 -8.50 -13.91 2.93
N HIS A 171 -9.31 -14.48 3.82
CA HIS A 171 -10.43 -13.75 4.42
C HIS A 171 -9.90 -12.76 5.47
N VAL A 172 -10.08 -11.46 5.24
CA VAL A 172 -9.46 -10.39 6.01
C VAL A 172 -9.84 -10.45 7.49
N LYS A 173 -11.12 -10.71 7.83
CA LYS A 173 -11.56 -10.84 9.24
C LYS A 173 -10.80 -11.93 10.01
N TRP A 174 -10.32 -12.98 9.35
CA TRP A 174 -9.62 -14.08 10.03
C TRP A 174 -8.17 -13.74 10.36
N LEU A 175 -7.56 -12.80 9.62
CA LEU A 175 -6.22 -12.30 9.91
C LEU A 175 -6.15 -11.64 11.30
N PHE A 176 -7.24 -10.99 11.72
CA PHE A 176 -7.31 -10.24 12.99
C PHE A 176 -7.87 -11.02 14.19
N LYS A 177 -8.36 -12.25 14.00
CA LYS A 177 -8.82 -13.06 15.14
C LYS A 177 -7.61 -13.53 15.95
N LYS A 178 -7.50 -13.12 17.23
CA LYS A 178 -6.43 -13.57 18.15
C LYS A 178 -6.23 -15.10 18.08
N LYS A 179 -4.97 -15.54 18.08
CA LYS A 179 -4.58 -16.96 18.19
C LYS A 179 -5.07 -17.45 19.56
N LYS A 180 -5.92 -18.49 19.61
CA LYS A 180 -6.05 -19.29 20.84
C LYS A 180 -4.76 -20.12 20.94
N LYS A 181 -4.11 -20.15 22.11
CA LYS A 181 -2.90 -20.96 22.35
C LYS A 181 -3.17 -22.40 21.87
N GLY A 182 -2.29 -22.95 21.04
CA GLY A 182 -2.36 -24.34 20.56
C GLY A 182 -2.99 -24.58 19.18
N ALA A 183 -3.58 -23.58 18.51
CA ALA A 183 -4.17 -23.79 17.19
C ALA A 183 -3.21 -23.43 16.03
N HIS A 184 -2.75 -24.44 15.28
CA HIS A 184 -2.31 -24.24 13.89
C HIS A 184 -3.56 -23.92 13.06
N ARG A 185 -3.70 -22.67 12.62
CA ARG A 185 -4.78 -22.33 11.68
C ARG A 185 -4.37 -22.80 10.30
N ASN A 186 -5.04 -23.83 9.83
CA ASN A 186 -5.21 -24.04 8.40
C ASN A 186 -6.05 -22.87 7.90
N PHE A 187 -5.40 -21.85 7.33
CA PHE A 187 -6.12 -20.91 6.49
C PHE A 187 -6.75 -21.75 5.39
N THR A 188 -8.03 -21.54 5.11
CA THR A 188 -8.67 -22.14 3.93
C THR A 188 -8.08 -21.44 2.71
N ILE A 189 -6.88 -21.84 2.34
CA ILE A 189 -6.21 -21.48 1.10
C ILE A 189 -6.96 -22.25 0.04
N ARG A 190 -7.88 -21.58 -0.64
CA ARG A 190 -8.36 -22.09 -1.92
C ARG A 190 -7.27 -21.79 -2.92
N LYS A 191 -6.51 -22.83 -3.27
CA LYS A 191 -5.54 -22.82 -4.36
C LYS A 191 -6.32 -22.72 -5.66
N TYR A 192 -6.15 -21.62 -6.39
CA TYR A 192 -6.69 -21.48 -7.73
C TYR A 192 -5.56 -21.61 -8.73
N ASN A 193 -5.68 -22.57 -9.66
CA ASN A 193 -4.76 -22.73 -10.76
C ASN A 193 -5.06 -21.65 -11.83
N PRO A 194 -4.09 -20.83 -12.25
CA PRO A 194 -4.29 -19.77 -13.22
C PRO A 194 -4.83 -20.25 -14.58
N PHE A 195 -4.67 -21.53 -14.95
CA PHE A 195 -5.24 -22.08 -16.19
C PHE A 195 -6.78 -22.23 -16.17
N LEU A 196 -7.45 -22.01 -15.03
CA LEU A 196 -8.91 -22.04 -14.90
C LEU A 196 -9.54 -20.63 -14.82
N PHE A 197 -8.75 -19.56 -14.95
CA PHE A 197 -9.22 -18.18 -14.78
C PHE A 197 -10.11 -17.65 -15.92
N ASP A 198 -10.04 -18.24 -17.11
CA ASP A 198 -10.85 -17.82 -18.26
C ASP A 198 -12.37 -18.02 -18.04
N TRP A 199 -12.77 -18.87 -17.10
CA TRP A 199 -14.19 -19.16 -16.86
C TRP A 199 -14.87 -18.20 -15.88
N LEU A 200 -14.14 -17.65 -14.89
CA LEU A 200 -14.72 -16.80 -13.83
C LEU A 200 -15.08 -15.38 -14.30
N PHE A 201 -14.52 -14.90 -15.42
CA PHE A 201 -14.85 -13.60 -16.00
C PHE A 201 -15.76 -13.67 -17.23
N SER A 202 -16.16 -14.87 -17.66
CA SER A 202 -17.13 -15.05 -18.76
C SER A 202 -18.58 -14.94 -18.32
N THR A 203 -18.88 -15.00 -17.02
CA THR A 203 -20.26 -14.98 -16.48
C THR A 203 -20.67 -13.64 -15.87
N TYR A 204 -19.79 -12.64 -15.91
CA TYR A 204 -20.12 -11.24 -15.63
C TYR A 204 -20.06 -10.42 -16.93
N LYS A 205 -20.99 -10.70 -17.84
CA LYS A 205 -21.42 -9.79 -18.92
C LYS A 205 -22.94 -9.68 -18.87
#